data_AF-A0A074JVW2-F1
#
_entry.id   AF-A0A074JVW2-F1
#
_cell.length_a   1.000
_cell.length_b   1.000
_cell.length_c   1.000
_cell.angle_alpha   90.00
_cell.angle_beta   90.00
_cell.angle_gamma   90.00
#
_symmetry.space_group_name_H-M   'P 1'
#
loop_
_entity.id
_entity.type
_entity.pdbx_description
1 polymer ?
#
loop_
_entity_poly.entity_id
_entity_poly.type
_entity_poly.pdbx_seq_one_letter_code
_entity_poly.pdbx_strand_id
1 'polypeptide(L)'
;MPVPKSYKGLKAIYDGLDGDVKNYLGKLEPLLADGKNYEIALAYCFMKLEEGHHRALKCGLIRIHDCASEKVDSELQKQHFTAEKYAAVFKNIFSKGIPADAKSNLTKAQDIRNKLIHGKKTTDPTRREAIYYALQYMSDLGEFVKQETGKNPYGDLRGLAGKKKLLPAKSTIWMLKGFGLGEKSEAPIA
;
A
#
# COMPACT_ATOMS: atom_id res chain seq x y z
N MET A 1 -18.55 2.85 -4.81
CA MET A 1 -18.99 2.84 -6.23
C MET A 1 -19.44 1.42 -6.62
N PRO A 2 -20.27 1.23 -7.66
CA PRO A 2 -20.59 -0.12 -8.13
C PRO A 2 -19.37 -0.78 -8.79
N VAL A 3 -19.22 -2.10 -8.61
CA VAL A 3 -18.15 -2.89 -9.23
C VAL A 3 -18.24 -2.77 -10.76
N PRO A 4 -17.13 -2.47 -11.46
CA PRO A 4 -17.16 -2.22 -12.90
C PRO A 4 -17.41 -3.51 -13.69
N LYS A 5 -18.50 -3.52 -14.47
CA LYS A 5 -18.83 -4.65 -15.36
C LYS A 5 -18.01 -4.65 -16.66
N SER A 6 -17.43 -3.51 -17.04
CA SER A 6 -16.72 -3.31 -18.31
C SER A 6 -15.40 -2.58 -18.13
N TYR A 7 -14.53 -2.66 -19.15
CA TYR A 7 -13.31 -1.86 -19.25
C TYR A 7 -13.61 -0.36 -19.06
N LYS A 8 -14.60 0.18 -19.78
CA LYS A 8 -14.99 1.59 -19.70
C LYS A 8 -15.34 2.01 -18.28
N GLY A 9 -16.06 1.15 -17.55
CA GLY A 9 -16.38 1.39 -16.14
C GLY A 9 -15.14 1.42 -15.25
N LEU A 10 -14.21 0.48 -15.44
CA LEU A 10 -12.96 0.46 -14.68
C LEU A 10 -12.05 1.65 -15.02
N LYS A 11 -11.98 2.05 -16.29
CA LYS A 11 -11.25 3.25 -16.73
C LYS A 11 -11.82 4.51 -16.10
N ALA A 12 -13.15 4.66 -16.06
CA ALA A 12 -13.78 5.80 -15.42
C ALA A 12 -13.44 5.90 -13.91
N ILE A 13 -13.35 4.75 -13.23
CA ILE A 13 -12.91 4.70 -11.82
C ILE A 13 -11.45 5.12 -11.70
N TYR A 14 -10.56 4.61 -12.57
CA TYR A 14 -9.15 5.02 -12.60
C TYR A 14 -8.99 6.52 -12.89
N ASP A 15 -9.77 7.05 -13.83
CA ASP A 15 -9.73 8.46 -14.20
C ASP A 15 -10.26 9.39 -13.10
N GLY A 16 -11.15 8.88 -12.24
CA GLY A 16 -11.68 9.58 -11.07
C GLY A 16 -10.82 9.48 -9.82
N LEU A 17 -9.67 8.80 -9.86
CA LEU A 17 -8.73 8.77 -8.74
C LEU A 17 -8.11 10.16 -8.51
N ASP A 18 -7.74 10.43 -7.27
CA ASP A 18 -6.96 11.61 -6.92
C ASP A 18 -5.65 11.66 -7.74
N GLY A 19 -5.24 12.86 -8.13
CA GLY A 19 -4.10 13.06 -9.04
C GLY A 19 -2.81 12.44 -8.53
N ASP A 20 -2.58 12.43 -7.21
CA ASP A 20 -1.43 11.77 -6.60
C ASP A 20 -1.44 10.26 -6.87
N VAL A 21 -2.57 9.62 -6.59
CA VAL A 21 -2.77 8.17 -6.73
C VAL A 21 -2.70 7.76 -8.20
N LYS A 22 -3.31 8.56 -9.09
CA LYS A 22 -3.28 8.33 -10.54
C LYS A 22 -1.86 8.38 -11.09
N ASN A 23 -1.08 9.40 -10.70
CA ASN A 23 0.32 9.56 -11.10
C ASN A 23 1.19 8.40 -10.61
N TYR A 24 1.00 7.97 -9.36
CA TYR A 24 1.69 6.80 -8.82
C TYR A 24 1.36 5.50 -9.58
N LEU A 25 0.13 5.40 -10.08
CA LEU A 25 -0.35 4.33 -10.95
C LEU A 25 -0.19 4.64 -12.44
N GLY A 26 0.75 5.50 -12.84
CA GLY A 26 0.86 5.99 -14.23
C GLY A 26 1.03 4.92 -15.31
N LYS A 27 1.46 3.69 -14.96
CA LYS A 27 1.53 2.55 -15.90
C LYS A 27 0.25 1.73 -15.98
N LEU A 28 -0.76 1.99 -15.13
CA LEU A 28 -1.97 1.17 -15.07
C LEU A 28 -2.87 1.40 -16.28
N GLU A 29 -3.04 2.63 -16.76
CA GLU A 29 -3.91 2.94 -17.90
C GLU A 29 -3.62 2.10 -19.16
N PRO A 30 -2.37 2.02 -19.66
CA PRO A 30 -2.08 1.18 -20.82
C PRO A 30 -2.30 -0.31 -20.54
N LEU A 31 -2.07 -0.77 -19.30
CA LEU A 31 -2.31 -2.17 -18.90
C LEU A 31 -3.81 -2.51 -18.87
N LEU A 32 -4.65 -1.55 -18.52
CA LEU A 32 -6.11 -1.73 -18.59
C LEU A 32 -6.59 -1.77 -20.05
N ALA A 33 -5.97 -0.99 -20.93
CA ALA A 33 -6.36 -0.85 -22.33
C ALA A 33 -6.08 -2.10 -23.17
N ASP A 34 -5.09 -2.93 -22.80
CA ASP A 34 -4.78 -4.19 -23.47
C ASP A 34 -6.01 -5.13 -23.51
N GLY A 35 -6.94 -5.01 -22.54
CA GLY A 35 -8.30 -5.57 -22.58
C GLY A 35 -8.39 -7.11 -22.58
N LYS A 36 -7.29 -7.79 -22.89
CA LYS A 36 -7.10 -9.24 -23.00
C LYS A 36 -6.23 -9.78 -21.88
N ASN A 37 -5.54 -8.92 -21.12
CA ASN A 37 -4.60 -9.33 -20.08
C ASN A 37 -4.74 -8.52 -18.78
N TYR A 38 -5.91 -8.66 -18.13
CA TYR A 38 -6.12 -8.08 -16.78
C TYR A 38 -5.23 -8.70 -15.70
N GLU A 39 -4.54 -9.81 -15.99
CA GLU A 39 -3.62 -10.45 -15.04
C GLU A 39 -2.40 -9.56 -14.78
N ILE A 40 -1.82 -8.99 -15.84
CA ILE A 40 -0.68 -8.06 -15.71
C ILE A 40 -1.11 -6.79 -14.99
N ALA A 41 -2.27 -6.24 -15.33
CA ALA A 41 -2.83 -5.07 -14.63
C ALA A 41 -3.03 -5.35 -13.13
N LEU A 42 -3.57 -6.52 -12.79
CA LEU A 42 -3.76 -6.95 -11.41
C LEU A 42 -2.43 -7.12 -10.67
N ALA A 43 -1.44 -7.77 -11.29
CA ALA A 43 -0.11 -7.94 -10.73
C ALA A 43 0.56 -6.59 -10.45
N TYR A 44 0.45 -5.65 -11.40
CA TYR A 44 0.95 -4.29 -11.23
C TYR A 44 0.28 -3.56 -10.06
N CYS A 45 -1.05 -3.66 -9.93
CA CYS A 45 -1.78 -3.09 -8.80
C CYS A 45 -1.26 -3.64 -7.46
N PHE A 46 -1.05 -4.95 -7.35
CA PHE A 46 -0.56 -5.56 -6.11
C PHE A 46 0.88 -5.19 -5.78
N MET A 47 1.77 -5.13 -6.78
CA MET A 47 3.11 -4.60 -6.59
C MET A 47 3.07 -3.17 -6.03
N LYS A 48 2.23 -2.31 -6.61
CA LYS A 48 2.08 -0.91 -6.16
C LYS A 48 1.41 -0.76 -4.80
N LEU A 49 0.52 -1.70 -4.46
CA LEU A 49 -0.14 -1.80 -3.16
C LEU A 49 0.88 -2.12 -2.06
N GLU A 50 1.74 -3.11 -2.30
CA GLU A 50 2.80 -3.51 -1.36
C GLU A 50 3.87 -2.42 -1.19
N GLU A 51 4.26 -1.75 -2.28
CA GLU A 51 5.11 -0.55 -2.19
C GLU A 51 4.42 0.55 -1.36
N GLY A 52 3.09 0.73 -1.53
CA GLY A 52 2.29 1.67 -0.75
C GLY A 52 2.24 1.36 0.75
N HIS A 53 2.20 0.09 1.14
CA HIS A 53 2.30 -0.32 2.55
C HIS A 53 3.59 0.17 3.20
N HIS A 54 4.72 -0.06 2.54
CA HIS A 54 6.01 0.38 3.03
C HIS A 54 6.04 1.92 3.17
N ARG A 55 5.53 2.63 2.16
CA ARG A 55 5.42 4.09 2.15
C ARG A 55 4.51 4.62 3.25
N ALA A 56 3.41 3.93 3.55
CA ALA A 56 2.48 4.29 4.64
C ALA A 56 3.17 4.25 6.00
N LEU A 57 3.89 3.17 6.32
CA LEU A 57 4.65 3.07 7.56
C LEU A 57 5.73 4.16 7.64
N LYS A 58 6.45 4.40 6.54
CA LYS A 58 7.44 5.47 6.45
C LYS A 58 6.83 6.85 6.75
N CYS A 59 5.66 7.15 6.18
CA CYS A 59 4.95 8.40 6.47
C CYS A 59 4.69 8.55 7.97
N GLY A 60 4.13 7.54 8.63
CA GLY A 60 3.85 7.59 10.06
C GLY A 60 5.13 7.76 10.90
N LEU A 61 6.15 6.94 10.64
CA LEU A 61 7.42 6.99 11.37
C LEU A 61 8.12 8.35 11.28
N ILE A 62 8.10 9.00 10.12
CA ILE A 62 8.78 10.28 9.92
C ILE A 62 7.91 11.46 10.35
N ARG A 63 6.60 11.44 10.04
CA ARG A 63 5.71 12.60 10.27
C ARG A 63 5.16 12.66 11.68
N ILE A 64 4.90 11.50 12.30
CA ILE A 64 4.32 11.41 13.64
C ILE A 64 5.44 11.30 14.67
N HIS A 65 6.44 10.45 14.41
CA HIS A 65 7.47 10.08 15.38
C HIS A 65 8.85 10.66 15.11
N ASP A 66 8.96 11.56 14.13
CA ASP A 66 10.18 12.30 13.76
C ASP A 66 11.41 11.40 13.54
N CYS A 67 11.22 10.15 13.12
CA CYS A 67 12.31 9.20 12.92
C CYS A 67 13.22 9.62 11.74
N ALA A 68 14.52 9.33 11.85
CA ALA A 68 15.49 9.56 10.77
C ALA A 68 15.12 8.75 9.51
N SER A 69 14.92 9.44 8.38
CA SER A 69 14.44 8.80 7.14
C SER A 69 15.32 7.66 6.66
N GLU A 70 16.64 7.87 6.60
CA GLU A 70 17.57 6.83 6.13
C GLU A 70 17.49 5.57 6.99
N LYS A 71 17.30 5.75 8.30
CA LYS A 71 17.23 4.62 9.22
C LYS A 71 15.91 3.88 9.09
N VAL A 72 14.80 4.61 8.95
CA VAL A 72 13.48 4.06 8.63
C VAL A 72 13.54 3.22 7.35
N ASP A 73 14.09 3.78 6.28
CA ASP A 73 14.22 3.09 4.98
C ASP A 73 15.03 1.79 5.13
N SER A 74 16.21 1.88 5.76
CA SER A 74 17.08 0.72 5.95
C SER A 74 16.41 -0.40 6.75
N GLU A 75 15.52 -0.05 7.68
CA GLU A 75 14.93 -1.02 8.58
C GLU A 75 13.69 -1.65 7.98
N LEU A 76 12.82 -0.84 7.35
CA LEU A 76 11.65 -1.34 6.65
C LEU A 76 12.03 -2.29 5.50
N GLN A 77 13.16 -2.04 4.81
CA GLN A 77 13.65 -2.92 3.73
C GLN A 77 14.08 -4.31 4.21
N LYS A 78 14.47 -4.46 5.48
CA LYS A 78 14.85 -5.77 6.05
C LYS A 78 13.65 -6.60 6.48
N GLN A 79 12.48 -5.97 6.60
CA GLN A 79 11.31 -6.63 7.14
C GLN A 79 10.60 -7.43 6.06
N HIS A 80 10.39 -8.71 6.34
CA HIS A 80 9.35 -9.47 5.68
C HIS A 80 8.01 -9.20 6.40
N PHE A 81 7.08 -8.54 5.70
CA PHE A 81 5.77 -8.20 6.26
C PHE A 81 4.73 -9.28 5.93
N THR A 82 4.32 -10.04 6.94
CA THR A 82 3.04 -10.77 6.90
C THR A 82 1.88 -9.79 7.11
N ALA A 83 0.66 -10.19 6.74
CA ALA A 83 -0.53 -9.35 6.94
C ALA A 83 -0.72 -8.98 8.42
N GLU A 84 -0.49 -9.92 9.34
CA GLU A 84 -0.59 -9.71 10.78
C GLU A 84 0.48 -8.76 11.29
N LYS A 85 1.75 -8.97 10.90
CA LYS A 85 2.85 -8.09 11.28
C LYS A 85 2.64 -6.68 10.77
N TYR A 86 2.23 -6.52 9.51
CA TYR A 86 1.91 -5.21 8.95
C TYR A 86 0.81 -4.51 9.73
N ALA A 87 -0.31 -5.20 10.02
CA ALA A 87 -1.41 -4.61 10.78
C ALA A 87 -1.01 -4.23 12.21
N ALA A 88 -0.17 -5.04 12.88
CA ALA A 88 0.34 -4.74 14.21
C ALA A 88 1.26 -3.51 14.21
N VAL A 89 2.25 -3.47 13.30
CA VAL A 89 3.17 -2.33 13.17
C VAL A 89 2.41 -1.06 12.79
N PHE A 90 1.46 -1.15 11.85
CA PHE A 90 0.61 -0.04 11.44
C PHE A 90 -0.16 0.52 12.65
N LYS A 91 -0.80 -0.35 13.44
CA LYS A 91 -1.51 0.05 14.66
C LYS A 91 -0.58 0.73 15.67
N ASN A 92 0.63 0.23 15.84
CA ASN A 92 1.60 0.81 16.77
C ASN A 92 2.06 2.21 16.33
N ILE A 93 2.21 2.45 15.02
CA ILE A 93 2.64 3.75 14.48
C ILE A 93 1.52 4.78 14.51
N PHE A 94 0.30 4.40 14.11
CA PHE A 94 -0.84 5.32 13.94
C PHE A 94 -1.78 5.34 15.14
N SER A 95 -1.54 4.50 16.16
CA SER A 95 -2.45 4.24 17.29
C SER A 95 -3.87 3.81 16.89
N LYS A 96 -4.06 3.47 15.61
CA LYS A 96 -5.33 3.14 14.96
C LYS A 96 -5.11 1.98 13.99
N GLY A 97 -6.08 1.09 13.88
CA GLY A 97 -6.05 0.02 12.90
C GLY A 97 -6.18 0.54 11.47
N ILE A 98 -5.86 -0.32 10.50
CA ILE A 98 -6.21 -0.08 9.09
C ILE A 98 -7.73 0.13 9.01
N PRO A 99 -8.23 1.15 8.29
CA PRO A 99 -9.66 1.40 8.13
C PRO A 99 -10.43 0.14 7.71
N ALA A 100 -11.62 -0.05 8.27
CA ALA A 100 -12.40 -1.27 8.03
C ALA A 100 -12.73 -1.47 6.54
N ASP A 101 -13.09 -0.38 5.84
CA ASP A 101 -13.37 -0.40 4.41
C ASP A 101 -12.14 -0.75 3.58
N ALA A 102 -10.99 -0.15 3.89
CA ALA A 102 -9.71 -0.49 3.29
C ALA A 102 -9.40 -1.98 3.49
N LYS A 103 -9.50 -2.48 4.72
CA LYS A 103 -9.25 -3.91 5.03
C LYS A 103 -10.19 -4.83 4.23
N SER A 104 -11.47 -4.48 4.13
CA SER A 104 -12.47 -5.23 3.36
C SER A 104 -12.13 -5.26 1.88
N ASN A 105 -11.77 -4.12 1.30
CA ASN A 105 -11.36 -3.99 -0.10
C ASN A 105 -10.09 -4.80 -0.38
N LEU A 106 -9.08 -4.73 0.51
CA LEU A 106 -7.87 -5.53 0.40
C LEU A 106 -8.20 -7.03 0.38
N THR A 107 -8.96 -7.54 1.35
CA THR A 107 -9.32 -8.96 1.42
C THR A 107 -10.00 -9.45 0.13
N LYS A 108 -10.99 -8.71 -0.37
CA LYS A 108 -11.70 -9.07 -1.61
C LYS A 108 -10.76 -9.13 -2.82
N ALA A 109 -9.86 -8.16 -2.95
CA ALA A 109 -8.85 -8.17 -4.01
C ALA A 109 -7.90 -9.38 -3.88
N GLN A 110 -7.45 -9.66 -2.65
CA GLN A 110 -6.52 -10.74 -2.35
C GLN A 110 -7.12 -12.11 -2.63
N ASP A 111 -8.38 -12.34 -2.29
CA ASP A 111 -9.06 -13.61 -2.55
C ASP A 111 -9.08 -13.95 -4.05
N ILE A 112 -9.31 -12.95 -4.89
CA ILE A 112 -9.32 -13.12 -6.35
C ILE A 112 -7.90 -13.35 -6.88
N ARG A 113 -6.92 -12.56 -6.43
CA ARG A 113 -5.50 -12.77 -6.78
C ARG A 113 -5.03 -14.16 -6.37
N ASN A 114 -5.35 -14.62 -5.17
CA ASN A 114 -4.91 -15.92 -4.68
C ASN A 114 -5.51 -17.04 -5.55
N LYS A 115 -6.77 -16.93 -5.95
CA LYS A 115 -7.37 -17.85 -6.94
C LYS A 115 -6.56 -17.87 -8.24
N LEU A 116 -6.21 -16.71 -8.78
CA LEU A 116 -5.42 -16.59 -10.00
C LEU A 116 -4.03 -17.25 -9.85
N ILE A 117 -3.28 -16.93 -8.79
CA ILE A 117 -1.92 -17.46 -8.52
C ILE A 117 -1.95 -18.98 -8.33
N HIS A 118 -2.98 -19.50 -7.66
CA HIS A 118 -3.16 -20.94 -7.47
C HIS A 118 -3.71 -21.66 -8.73
N GLY A 119 -3.71 -21.01 -9.89
CA GLY A 119 -4.13 -21.62 -11.17
C GLY A 119 -5.63 -21.87 -11.28
N LYS A 120 -6.45 -21.32 -10.38
CA LYS A 120 -7.91 -21.43 -10.48
C LYS A 120 -8.43 -20.51 -11.58
N LYS A 121 -9.46 -20.96 -12.30
CA LYS A 121 -10.09 -20.15 -13.35
C LYS A 121 -10.62 -18.83 -12.76
N THR A 122 -10.09 -17.72 -13.25
CA THR A 122 -10.62 -16.38 -13.02
C THR A 122 -11.07 -15.80 -14.36
N THR A 123 -12.19 -15.09 -14.37
CA THR A 123 -12.71 -14.46 -15.59
C THR A 123 -12.30 -12.99 -15.60
N ASP A 124 -12.28 -12.36 -16.77
CA ASP A 124 -11.97 -10.93 -16.87
C ASP A 124 -12.88 -10.03 -16.01
N PRO A 125 -14.20 -10.29 -15.88
CA PRO A 125 -15.04 -9.62 -14.89
C PRO A 125 -14.48 -9.70 -13.46
N THR A 126 -14.08 -10.90 -13.02
CA THR A 126 -13.52 -11.11 -11.68
C THR A 126 -12.18 -10.40 -11.51
N ARG A 127 -11.33 -10.39 -12.53
CA ARG A 127 -10.04 -9.69 -12.49
C ARG A 127 -10.24 -8.16 -12.44
N ARG A 128 -11.19 -7.62 -13.21
CA ARG A 128 -11.58 -6.20 -13.12
C ARG A 128 -12.10 -5.82 -11.75
N GLU A 129 -12.89 -6.70 -11.12
CA GLU A 129 -13.37 -6.53 -9.76
C GLU A 129 -12.20 -6.48 -8.75
N ALA A 130 -11.21 -7.36 -8.88
CA ALA A 130 -10.02 -7.32 -8.02
C ALA A 130 -9.21 -6.03 -8.18
N ILE A 131 -9.03 -5.56 -9.42
CA ILE A 131 -8.37 -4.28 -9.70
C ILE A 131 -9.18 -3.14 -9.05
N TYR A 132 -10.49 -3.13 -9.20
CA TYR A 132 -11.37 -2.15 -8.56
C TYR A 132 -11.15 -2.11 -7.04
N TYR A 133 -11.19 -3.25 -6.36
CA TYR A 133 -10.98 -3.29 -4.92
C TYR A 133 -9.56 -2.87 -4.52
N ALA A 134 -8.53 -3.20 -5.32
CA ALA A 134 -7.18 -2.72 -5.08
C ALA A 134 -7.09 -1.18 -5.20
N LEU A 135 -7.78 -0.58 -6.17
CA LEU A 135 -7.84 0.88 -6.31
C LEU A 135 -8.57 1.54 -5.12
N GLN A 136 -9.71 0.98 -4.70
CA GLN A 136 -10.42 1.49 -3.53
C GLN A 136 -9.55 1.39 -2.27
N TYR A 137 -8.86 0.28 -2.07
CA TYR A 137 -7.91 0.14 -0.97
C TYR A 137 -6.85 1.25 -0.96
N MET A 138 -6.23 1.53 -2.11
CA MET A 138 -5.21 2.58 -2.21
C MET A 138 -5.79 3.96 -1.90
N SER A 139 -7.01 4.25 -2.36
CA SER A 139 -7.71 5.49 -2.02
C SER A 139 -8.00 5.58 -0.52
N ASP A 140 -8.64 4.57 0.07
CA ASP A 140 -9.07 4.57 1.47
C ASP A 140 -7.87 4.66 2.43
N LEU A 141 -6.84 3.84 2.21
CA LEU A 141 -5.62 3.88 3.01
C LEU A 141 -4.84 5.17 2.77
N GLY A 142 -4.79 5.62 1.51
CA GLY A 142 -4.09 6.83 1.12
C GLY A 142 -4.67 8.08 1.79
N GLU A 143 -6.00 8.18 1.81
CA GLU A 143 -6.72 9.24 2.50
C GLU A 143 -6.50 9.18 4.00
N PHE A 144 -6.63 8.02 4.63
CA PHE A 144 -6.36 7.85 6.05
C PHE A 144 -4.95 8.33 6.43
N VAL A 145 -3.92 7.86 5.72
CA VAL A 145 -2.53 8.26 6.03
C VAL A 145 -2.30 9.75 5.74
N LYS A 146 -2.95 10.29 4.71
CA LYS A 146 -2.90 11.73 4.41
C LYS A 146 -3.53 12.56 5.54
N GLN A 147 -4.64 12.11 6.11
CA GLN A 147 -5.27 12.77 7.27
C GLN A 147 -4.36 12.75 8.50
N GLU A 148 -3.69 11.63 8.78
CA GLU A 148 -2.81 11.50 9.96
C GLU A 148 -1.44 12.20 9.78
N THR A 149 -0.91 12.26 8.56
CA THR A 149 0.50 12.67 8.33
C THR A 149 0.66 13.91 7.44
N GLY A 150 -0.40 14.32 6.74
CA GLY A 150 -0.37 15.33 5.68
C GLY A 150 0.21 14.84 4.35
N LYS A 151 0.54 13.55 4.21
CA LYS A 151 1.15 12.97 3.01
C LYS A 151 0.43 11.69 2.59
N ASN A 152 0.15 11.56 1.29
CA ASN A 152 -0.44 10.36 0.71
C ASN A 152 0.68 9.33 0.37
N PRO A 153 0.65 8.10 0.92
CA PRO A 153 1.64 7.06 0.59
C PRO A 153 1.60 6.61 -0.87
N TYR A 154 0.52 6.90 -1.58
CA TYR A 154 0.37 6.67 -3.02
C TYR A 154 0.56 7.96 -3.83
N GLY A 155 1.16 9.00 -3.26
CA GLY A 155 1.42 10.28 -3.92
C GLY A 155 2.89 10.66 -3.99
N ASP A 156 3.20 11.95 -4.10
CA ASP A 156 4.57 12.46 -4.03
C ASP A 156 5.06 12.64 -2.58
N LEU A 157 6.08 11.88 -2.21
CA LEU A 157 6.71 11.95 -0.89
C LEU A 157 7.95 12.85 -0.83
N ARG A 158 8.26 13.60 -1.89
CA ARG A 158 9.29 14.66 -1.79
C ARG A 158 8.93 15.63 -0.66
N GLY A 159 9.95 15.98 0.11
CA GLY A 159 9.80 16.82 1.30
C GLY A 159 9.01 16.17 2.43
N LEU A 160 9.03 14.83 2.57
CA LEU A 160 8.30 14.11 3.62
C LEU A 160 8.59 14.66 5.03
N ALA A 161 9.86 14.85 5.40
CA ALA A 161 10.20 15.45 6.70
C ALA A 161 9.76 16.92 6.82
N GLY A 162 9.62 17.63 5.70
CA GLY A 162 9.37 19.08 5.68
C GLY A 162 10.49 19.83 6.40
N LYS A 163 10.11 20.75 7.30
CA LYS A 163 11.04 21.54 8.13
C LYS A 163 11.35 20.91 9.50
N LYS A 164 10.86 19.69 9.76
CA LYS A 164 11.01 19.04 11.06
C LYS A 164 12.47 18.63 11.31
N LYS A 165 12.93 18.79 12.55
CA LYS A 165 14.21 18.23 13.00
C LYS A 165 13.97 16.78 13.41
N LEU A 166 14.49 15.85 12.61
CA LEU A 166 14.37 14.43 12.88
C LEU A 166 15.27 14.00 14.04
N LEU A 167 14.86 12.94 14.73
CA LEU A 167 15.65 12.26 15.75
C LEU A 167 16.95 11.73 15.15
N PRO A 168 18.04 11.66 15.94
CA PRO A 168 19.27 11.01 15.49
C PRO A 168 19.05 9.51 15.26
N ALA A 169 19.92 8.91 14.46
CA ALA A 169 19.81 7.49 14.08
C ALA A 169 19.76 6.54 15.29
N LYS A 170 20.53 6.83 16.36
CA LYS A 170 20.56 6.01 17.59
C LYS A 170 19.20 5.97 18.27
N SER A 171 18.54 7.12 18.45
CA SER A 171 17.21 7.19 19.05
C SER A 171 16.15 6.57 18.14
N THR A 172 16.28 6.77 16.83
CA THR A 172 15.38 6.17 15.83
C THR A 172 15.36 4.64 15.91
N ILE A 173 16.51 3.98 16.14
CA ILE A 173 16.56 2.51 16.29
C ILE A 173 15.68 2.02 17.44
N TRP A 174 15.70 2.71 18.58
CA TRP A 174 14.88 2.33 19.72
C TRP A 174 13.39 2.53 19.46
N MET A 175 13.03 3.63 18.78
CA MET A 175 11.66 3.87 18.33
C MET A 175 11.18 2.74 17.40
N LEU A 176 11.98 2.40 16.38
CA LEU A 176 11.64 1.34 15.43
C LEU A 176 11.45 -0.02 16.11
N LYS A 177 12.33 -0.38 17.05
CA LYS A 177 12.14 -1.58 17.89
C LYS A 177 10.82 -1.54 18.66
N GLY A 178 10.51 -0.40 19.29
CA GLY A 178 9.25 -0.20 20.01
C GLY A 178 8.00 -0.36 19.13
N PHE A 179 8.08 -0.02 17.84
CA PHE A 179 6.99 -0.23 16.89
C PHE A 179 6.90 -1.66 16.33
N GLY A 180 7.85 -2.54 16.66
CA GLY A 180 7.91 -3.93 16.16
C GLY A 180 8.76 -4.13 14.90
N LEU A 181 9.69 -3.19 14.62
CA LEU A 181 10.55 -3.20 13.42
C LEU A 181 12.02 -3.55 13.72
N GLY A 182 12.32 -4.33 14.76
CA GLY A 182 13.72 -4.60 15.13
C GLY A 182 14.03 -6.01 15.63
N GLU A 183 13.10 -6.95 15.46
CA GLU A 183 13.38 -8.37 15.65
C GLU A 183 14.16 -8.92 14.45
N LYS A 184 15.13 -9.80 14.71
CA LYS A 184 15.79 -10.55 13.64
C LYS A 184 14.71 -11.35 12.93
N SER A 185 14.59 -11.16 11.61
CA SER A 185 14.00 -12.19 10.76
C SER A 185 14.68 -13.50 11.12
N GLU A 186 13.93 -14.50 11.57
CA GLU A 186 14.44 -15.87 11.55
C GLU A 186 14.97 -16.13 10.13
N ALA A 187 16.12 -16.79 10.04
CA ALA A 187 16.76 -17.05 8.78
C ALA A 187 15.76 -17.77 7.85
N PRO A 188 15.64 -17.38 6.58
CA PRO A 188 14.84 -18.16 5.64
C PRO A 188 15.37 -19.60 5.65
N ILE A 189 14.48 -20.57 5.77
CA ILE A 189 14.83 -21.97 5.54
C ILE A 189 15.30 -22.02 4.09
N ALA A 190 16.56 -22.47 3.92
CA ALA A 190 17.20 -22.67 2.63
C ALA A 190 16.44 -23.67 1.76
#